data_AF-A0A813B2G5-F1
#
_entry.id   AF-A0A813B2G5-F1
#
_cell.length_a   1.000
_cell.length_b   1.000
_cell.length_c   1.000
_cell.angle_alpha   90.00
_cell.angle_beta   90.00
_cell.angle_gamma   90.00
#
_symmetry.space_group_name_H-M   'P 1'
#
loop_
_entity.id
_entity.type
_entity.pdbx_description
1 polymer ?
#
loop_
_entity_poly.entity_id
_entity_poly.type
_entity_poly.pdbx_seq_one_letter_code
_entity_poly.pdbx_strand_id
1 'polypeptide(L)' 'MLNQGGHFYVCGSARQVPEDIYTAMKEVMMAHERCPEEEAEAILSNLKMEGRYTVEAWS' A
#
# COMPACT_ATOMS: atom_id res chain seq x y z
N MET A 1 -2.04 -13.32 0.72
CA MET A 1 -0.96 -12.38 0.33
C MET A 1 -0.49 -11.53 1.52
N LEU A 2 -1.31 -10.62 2.06
CA LEU A 2 -0.96 -9.81 3.26
C LEU A 2 -0.55 -10.66 4.46
N ASN A 3 -1.44 -11.55 4.90
CA ASN A 3 -1.22 -12.45 6.05
C ASN A 3 -0.27 -13.62 5.76
N GLN A 4 0.30 -13.67 4.55
CA GLN A 4 1.25 -14.70 4.11
C GLN A 4 2.66 -14.11 3.89
N GLY A 5 2.91 -12.87 4.32
CA GLY A 5 4.21 -12.22 4.14
C GLY A 5 4.47 -11.74 2.71
N GLY A 6 3.43 -11.44 1.94
CA GLY A 6 3.57 -10.89 0.59
C GLY A 6 4.23 -9.52 0.58
N HIS A 7 4.90 -9.21 -0.54
CA HIS A 7 5.56 -7.93 -0.82
C HIS A 7 4.86 -7.25 -2.00
N PHE A 8 4.80 -5.92 -1.94
CA PHE A 8 4.25 -5.04 -2.95
C PHE A 8 5.35 -4.13 -3.50
N TYR A 9 5.47 -4.10 -4.82
CA TYR A 9 6.40 -3.25 -5.55
C TYR A 9 5.62 -2.41 -6.55
N VAL A 10 5.76 -1.10 -6.43
CA VAL A 10 5.04 -0.12 -7.23
C VAL A 10 6.03 0.69 -8.04
N CYS A 11 5.87 0.69 -9.36
CA CYS A 11 6.78 1.36 -10.29
C CYS A 11 6.00 2.28 -11.25
N GLY A 12 6.45 3.51 -11.46
CA GLY A 12 5.86 4.37 -12.50
C GLY A 12 6.11 5.86 -12.35
N SER A 13 5.21 6.67 -12.91
CA SER A 13 5.33 8.13 -12.86
C SER A 13 5.20 8.67 -11.44
N ALA A 14 6.18 9.45 -10.98
CA ALA A 14 6.18 10.09 -9.68
C ALA A 14 5.03 11.09 -9.47
N ARG A 15 4.31 11.47 -10.53
CA ARG A 15 3.22 12.45 -10.48
C ARG A 15 1.88 11.88 -9.99
N GLN A 16 1.63 10.60 -10.23
CA GLN A 16 0.30 10.00 -10.03
C GLN A 16 0.38 8.61 -9.39
N VAL A 17 1.38 7.81 -9.78
CA VAL A 17 1.48 6.41 -9.37
C VAL A 17 1.58 6.22 -7.85
N PRO A 18 2.38 7.00 -7.09
CA PRO A 18 2.44 6.84 -5.64
C PRO A 18 1.11 7.09 -4.94
N GLU A 19 0.35 8.11 -5.34
CA GLU A 19 -0.87 8.54 -4.65
C GLU A 19 -2.07 7.67 -5.03
N ASP A 20 -2.26 7.41 -6.33
CA ASP A 20 -3.38 6.62 -6.84
C ASP A 20 -3.30 5.16 -6.35
N ILE A 21 -2.10 4.57 -6.38
CA ILE A 21 -1.92 3.18 -5.93
C ILE A 21 -1.99 3.07 -4.42
N TYR A 22 -1.50 4.06 -3.67
CA TYR A 22 -1.66 4.08 -2.22
C TYR A 22 -3.13 4.12 -1.82
N THR A 23 -3.91 4.98 -2.48
CA THR A 23 -5.36 5.09 -2.27
C THR A 23 -6.07 3.79 -2.59
N ALA A 24 -5.81 3.20 -3.77
CA ALA A 24 -6.39 1.92 -4.15
C ALA A 24 -6.03 0.79 -3.17
N MET A 25 -4.80 0.76 -2.67
CA MET A 25 -4.39 -0.23 -1.68
C MET A 25 -5.13 -0.06 -0.35
N LYS A 26 -5.37 1.17 0.11
CA LYS A 26 -6.19 1.42 1.31
C LYS A 26 -7.61 0.92 1.14
N GLU A 27 -8.24 1.23 0.01
CA GLU A 27 -9.61 0.78 -0.29
C GLU A 27 -9.72 -0.75 -0.27
N VAL A 28 -8.73 -1.44 -0.86
CA VAL A 28 -8.65 -2.91 -0.84
C VAL A 28 -8.50 -3.43 0.59
N MET A 29 -7.65 -2.81 1.42
CA MET A 29 -7.47 -3.23 2.81
C MET A 29 -8.74 -3.05 3.64
N MET A 30 -9.38 -1.88 3.53
CA MET A 30 -10.65 -1.60 4.21
C MET A 30 -11.72 -2.63 3.82
N ALA A 31 -11.81 -2.98 2.53
CA ALA A 31 -12.79 -3.95 2.06
C ALA A 31 -12.51 -5.39 2.52
N HIS A 32 -11.24 -5.83 2.48
CA HIS A 32 -10.88 -7.22 2.77
C HIS A 32 -10.72 -7.51 4.27
N GLU A 33 -10.13 -6.59 5.03
CA GLU A 33 -9.94 -6.72 6.48
C GLU A 33 -11.15 -6.18 7.26
N ARG A 34 -12.12 -5.54 6.58
CA ARG A 34 -13.30 -4.90 7.18
C ARG A 34 -12.94 -3.89 8.27
N CYS A 35 -11.87 -3.14 8.03
CA CYS A 35 -11.32 -2.19 8.97
C CYS A 35 -11.60 -0.73 8.54
N PRO A 36 -11.60 0.22 9.50
CA PRO A 36 -11.68 1.64 9.17
C PRO A 36 -10.40 2.12 8.48
N GLU A 37 -10.47 3.28 7.82
CA GLU A 37 -9.34 3.85 7.07
C GLU A 37 -8.08 4.02 7.93
N GLU A 38 -8.22 4.43 9.19
CA GLU A 38 -7.09 4.59 10.11
C GLU A 38 -6.32 3.27 10.31
N GLU A 39 -7.03 2.15 10.39
CA GLU A 39 -6.42 0.83 10.53
C GLU A 39 -5.79 0.36 9.21
N ALA A 40 -6.41 0.64 8.07
CA ALA A 40 -5.82 0.39 6.75
C ALA A 40 -4.52 1.19 6.53
N GLU A 41 -4.49 2.45 6.95
CA GLU A 41 -3.30 3.33 6.94
C GLU A 41 -2.19 2.76 7.83
N ALA A 42 -2.54 2.26 9.02
CA ALA A 42 -1.59 1.61 9.92
C ALA A 42 -1.01 0.32 9.31
N ILE A 43 -1.83 -0.49 8.63
CA ILE A 43 -1.37 -1.70 7.93
C ILE A 43 -0.38 -1.34 6.82
N LEU A 44 -0.70 -0.37 5.94
CA LEU A 44 0.22 0.08 4.89
C LEU A 44 1.52 0.64 5.45
N SER A 45 1.43 1.43 6.52
CA SER A 45 2.60 1.98 7.21
C SER A 45 3.51 0.88 7.74
N ASN A 46 2.93 -0.16 8.35
CA ASN A 46 3.68 -1.34 8.82
C ASN A 46 4.34 -2.09 7.67
N LEU A 47 3.64 -2.32 6.55
CA LEU A 47 4.23 -2.94 5.37
C LEU A 47 5.42 -2.15 4.83
N LYS A 48 5.33 -0.81 4.84
CA LYS A 48 6.42 0.06 4.42
C LYS A 48 7.63 -0.06 5.35
N MET A 49 7.40 -0.05 6.67
CA MET A 49 8.46 -0.22 7.66
C MET A 49 9.15 -1.58 7.57
N GLU A 50 8.39 -2.63 7.26
CA GLU A 50 8.91 -3.99 7.07
C GLU A 50 9.59 -4.20 5.71
N GLY A 51 9.65 -3.18 4.84
CA GLY A 51 10.20 -3.30 3.48
C GLY A 51 9.32 -4.14 2.53
N ARG A 52 8.07 -4.38 2.91
CA ARG A 52 7.07 -5.13 2.15
C ARG A 52 6.18 -4.26 1.28
N TYR A 53 6.32 -2.93 1.35
CA TYR A 53 5.73 -1.99 0.42
C TYR A 53 6.81 -1.02 -0.07
N THR A 54 7.21 -1.16 -1.34
CA THR A 54 8.26 -0.34 -1.96
C THR A 54 7.70 0.38 -3.17
N VAL A 55 7.96 1.69 -3.25
CA VAL A 55 7.58 2.53 -4.38
C VAL A 55 8.85 3.08 -5.02
N GLU A 56 9.05 2.78 -6.30
CA GLU A 56 10.05 3.42 -7.15
C GLU A 56 9.34 4.24 -8.23
N ALA A 57 9.47 5.56 -8.16
CA ALA A 57 8.84 6.44 -9.14
C ALA A 57 9.83 7.43 -9.75
N TRP A 58 9.64 7.72 -11.05
CA TRP A 58 10.51 8.59 -11.84
C TRP A 58 9.73 9.75 -12.48
N SER A 59 10.44 10.85 -12.79
CA SER A 59 9.89 12.07 -13.40
C SER A 59 10.19 12.17 -14.89
#